data_AF-A0AB38BLD6-F1
#
_entry.id   AF-A0AB38BLD6-F1
#
_cell.length_a   1.000
_cell.length_b   1.000
_cell.length_c   1.000
_cell.angle_alpha   90.00
_cell.angle_beta   90.00
_cell.angle_gamma   90.00
#
_symmetry.space_group_name_H-M   'P 1'
#
loop_
_entity.id
_entity.type
_entity.pdbx_description
1 polymer ?
#
loop_
_entity_poly.entity_id
_entity_poly.type
_entity_poly.pdbx_seq_one_letter_code
_entity_poly.pdbx_strand_id
1 'polypeptide(L)' 'MRKDIREGVRFYIMNDIKPNFAQMARQYDSDPRTIKKHFEEQQNPELIKPRKPVPEKAVSVK' A
#
# COMPACT_ATOMS: atom_id res chain seq x y z
N MET A 1 -7.66 -4.79 13.50
CA MET A 1 -7.83 -4.18 12.17
C MET A 1 -6.52 -3.49 11.81
N ARG A 2 -5.80 -3.99 10.80
CA ARG A 2 -4.65 -3.27 10.24
C ARG A 2 -5.21 -2.00 9.64
N LYS A 3 -5.03 -0.86 10.30
CA LYS A 3 -5.47 0.45 9.80
C LYS A 3 -5.01 0.55 8.35
N ASP A 4 -5.95 0.76 7.44
CA ASP A 4 -5.71 0.67 6.00
C ASP A 4 -4.64 1.70 5.59
N ILE A 5 -3.40 1.22 5.50
CA ILE A 5 -2.23 2.00 5.03
C ILE A 5 -2.55 2.70 3.72
N ARG A 6 -3.40 2.09 2.90
CA ARG A 6 -3.89 2.64 1.63
C ARG A 6 -4.59 3.99 1.82
N GLU A 7 -5.46 4.13 2.82
CA GLU A 7 -6.17 5.38 3.11
C GLU A 7 -5.23 6.42 3.72
N GLY A 8 -4.34 5.98 4.63
CA GLY A 8 -3.33 6.84 5.22
C GLY A 8 -2.44 7.48 4.16
N VAL A 9 -1.93 6.68 3.23
CA VAL A 9 -1.13 7.11 2.07
C VAL A 9 -1.92 8.05 1.14
N ARG A 10 -3.21 7.76 0.91
CA ARG A 10 -4.09 8.56 0.05
C ARG A 10 -4.26 9.99 0.58
N PHE A 11 -4.32 10.18 1.89
CA PHE A 11 -4.38 11.52 2.49
C PHE A 11 -3.16 12.37 2.11
N TYR A 12 -1.94 11.81 2.17
CA TYR A 12 -0.73 12.55 1.82
C TYR A 12 -0.65 12.89 0.33
N ILE A 13 -1.12 11.99 -0.53
CA ILE A 13 -1.21 12.21 -1.98
C ILE A 13 -2.20 13.35 -2.29
N MET A 14 -3.39 13.34 -1.68
CA MET A 14 -4.40 14.38 -1.91
C MET A 14 -3.97 15.77 -1.43
N ASN A 15 -3.16 15.84 -0.38
CA ASN A 15 -2.63 17.09 0.14
C ASN A 15 -1.31 17.51 -0.55
N ASP A 16 -0.78 16.70 -1.48
CA ASP A 16 0.52 16.87 -2.14
C ASP A 16 1.69 17.08 -1.14
N ILE A 17 1.57 16.46 0.04
CA ILE A 17 2.56 16.52 1.12
C ILE A 17 3.39 15.25 1.05
N LYS A 18 4.72 15.39 0.97
CA LYS A 18 5.63 14.24 1.05
C LYS A 18 5.55 13.59 2.44
N PRO A 19 5.02 12.35 2.57
CA PRO A 19 4.94 11.71 3.86
C PRO A 19 6.32 11.28 4.36
N ASN A 20 6.50 11.35 5.69
CA ASN A 20 7.60 10.64 6.34
C ASN A 20 7.24 9.15 6.47
N PHE A 21 7.77 8.32 5.57
CA PHE A 21 7.50 6.88 5.52
C PHE A 21 7.86 6.15 6.82
N ALA A 22 8.90 6.57 7.55
CA ALA A 22 9.31 5.95 8.81
C ALA A 22 8.32 6.29 9.96
N GLN A 23 7.76 7.50 9.94
CA GLN A 23 6.73 7.87 10.91
C GLN A 23 5.40 7.18 10.59
N MET A 24 5.03 7.09 9.32
CA MET A 24 3.85 6.36 8.88
C MET A 24 3.98 4.86 9.22
N ALA A 25 5.16 4.26 9.03
CA ALA A 25 5.44 2.88 9.42
C ALA A 25 5.12 2.61 10.89
N ARG A 26 5.50 3.53 11.78
CA ARG A 26 5.20 3.44 13.22
C ARG A 26 3.71 3.61 13.54
N GLN A 27 3.00 4.49 12.83
CA GLN A 27 1.58 4.75 13.05
C GLN A 27 0.66 3.61 12.59
N TYR A 28 1.04 2.96 11.49
CA TYR A 28 0.27 1.89 10.87
C TYR A 28 0.83 0.49 11.17
N ASP A 29 1.88 0.40 11.99
CA ASP A 29 2.60 -0.84 12.33
C ASP A 29 2.96 -1.66 11.07
N SER A 30 3.58 -1.00 10.10
CA SER A 30 3.91 -1.58 8.80
C SER A 30 5.30 -1.23 8.33
N ASP A 31 5.87 -2.06 7.44
CA ASP A 31 7.19 -1.81 6.89
C ASP A 31 7.18 -0.52 6.04
N PRO A 32 8.09 0.45 6.30
CA PRO A 32 8.19 1.67 5.49
C PRO A 32 8.39 1.41 3.99
N ARG A 33 9.00 0.27 3.60
CA ARG A 33 9.13 -0.15 2.19
C ARG A 33 7.78 -0.46 1.57
N THR A 34 6.87 -1.07 2.32
CA THR A 34 5.49 -1.36 1.89
C THR A 34 4.70 -0.09 1.69
N ILE A 35 4.85 0.88 2.60
CA ILE A 35 4.20 2.19 2.52
C ILE A 35 4.70 2.96 1.30
N LYS A 36 6.02 3.00 1.08
CA LYS A 36 6.62 3.65 -0.09
C LYS A 36 6.10 3.03 -1.39
N LYS A 37 6.07 1.70 -1.47
CA LYS A 37 5.54 0.99 -2.64
C LYS A 37 4.07 1.36 -2.91
N HIS A 38 3.24 1.39 -1.87
CA HIS A 38 1.85 1.79 -2.02
C HIS A 38 1.66 3.26 -2.38
N PHE A 39 2.52 4.15 -1.88
CA PHE A 39 2.53 5.56 -2.27
C PHE A 39 2.89 5.72 -3.75
N GLU A 40 3.91 5.03 -4.23
CA GLU A 40 4.31 5.05 -5.65
C GLU A 40 3.24 4.41 -6.55
N GLU A 41 2.64 3.28 -6.14
CA GLU A 41 1.53 2.62 -6.85
C GLU A 41 0.29 3.53 -6.96
N GLN A 42 0.00 4.35 -5.95
CA GLN A 42 -1.14 5.28 -5.97
C GLN A 42 -0.84 6.59 -6.70
N GLN A 43 0.39 7.11 -6.61
CA GLN A 43 0.80 8.34 -7.29
C GLN A 43 0.90 8.13 -8.80
N ASN A 44 1.30 6.93 -9.23
CA ASN A 44 1.51 6.63 -10.63
C ASN A 44 0.84 5.30 -11.00
N PRO A 45 -0.46 5.32 -11.35
CA PRO A 45 -1.20 4.11 -11.68
C PRO A 45 -0.65 3.37 -12.91
N GLU A 46 0.14 4.05 -13.76
CA GLU A 46 0.83 3.43 -14.90
C GLU A 46 2.02 2.53 -14.49
N LEU A 47 2.59 2.76 -13.30
CA LEU A 47 3.65 1.89 -12.73
C LEU A 47 3.08 0.63 -12.07
N ILE A 48 1.75 0.50 -11.98
CA ILE A 48 1.08 -0.74 -11.62
C ILE A 48 1.31 -1.71 -12.78
N LYS A 49 2.47 -2.36 -12.83
CA LYS A 49 2.61 -3.62 -13.56
C LYS A 49 1.51 -4.52 -12.99
N PRO A 50 0.61 -5.07 -13.82
CA PRO A 50 -0.40 -5.99 -13.31
C PRO A 50 0.37 -7.10 -12.60
N ARG A 51 0.24 -7.16 -11.27
CA ARG A 51 0.65 -8.35 -10.55
C ARG A 51 -0.19 -9.44 -11.18
N LYS A 52 0.44 -10.41 -11.85
CA LYS A 52 -0.25 -11.60 -12.34
C LYS A 52 -1.20 -12.04 -11.21
N PRO A 53 -2.50 -12.28 -11.49
CA PRO A 53 -3.40 -12.74 -10.45
C PRO A 53 -2.70 -13.91 -9.76
N VAL A 54 -2.56 -13.82 -8.44
CA VAL A 54 -2.08 -14.96 -7.66
C VAL A 54 -3.05 -16.08 -8.00
N PRO A 55 -2.59 -17.21 -8.57
CA PRO A 55 -3.52 -18.26 -9.00
C PRO A 55 -4.34 -18.68 -7.79
N GLU A 56 -5.65 -18.53 -7.91
CA GLU A 56 -6.68 -18.98 -6.98
C GLU A 56 -6.64 -20.52 -6.92
N LYS A 57 -5.66 -21.07 -6.21
CA LYS A 57 -5.59 -22.50 -5.92
C LYS A 57 -5.46 -22.68 -4.42
N ALA A 58 -6.58 -22.55 -3.71
CA ALA A 58 -6.86 -23.29 -2.47
C ALA A 58 -8.16 -22.81 -1.80
N VAL A 59 -9.32 -23.01 -2.42
CA VAL A 59 -10.55 -23.28 -1.64
C VAL A 59 -11.33 -24.38 -2.34
N SER A 60 -10.95 -25.62 -2.06
CA SER A 60 -11.93 -26.69 -1.85
C SER A 60 -11.25 -27.70 -0.93
N VAL A 61 -11.51 -27.51 0.35
CA VAL A 61 -11.21 -28.44 1.43
C VAL A 61 -12.35 -29.45 1.47
N LYS A 62 -11.97 -30.74 1.40
CA LYS A 62 -12.73 -31.96 1.70
C LYS A 62 -13.92 -32.33 0.81
#